data_AF-A0A2V1DCY0-F1
#
_entry.id   AF-A0A2V1DCY0-F1
#
_cell.length_a   1.000
_cell.length_b   1.000
_cell.length_c   1.000
_cell.angle_alpha   90.00
_cell.angle_beta   90.00
_cell.angle_gamma   90.00
#
_symmetry.space_group_name_H-M   'P 1'
#
loop_
_entity.id
_entity.type
_entity.pdbx_description
1 polymer ?
#
loop_
_entity_poly.entity_id
_entity_poly.type
_entity_poly.pdbx_seq_one_letter_code
_entity_poly.pdbx_strand_id
1 'polypeptide(L)'
;MGPPPAGTSFFNLRVTSSDAAVTNQWVTLKGKNYVLGGTTQSAAAKFFSIKYNATNTYSLLNSDDTRQVVLAGANTTLLYFTDVTSPTGAGIPAGQAWEWSVFTLDANKLWLNDGSTAKLRTWAAVKGTDNTYSVTLFDGMYSTVLYMHDRILSWTM
;
A
#
# COMPACT_ATOMS: atom_id res chain seq x y z
N MET A 1 -16.90 13.21 4.25
CA MET A 1 -16.84 12.16 3.22
C MET A 1 -17.38 12.75 1.95
N GLY A 2 -16.54 12.97 0.94
CA GLY A 2 -17.03 13.21 -0.41
C GLY A 2 -17.31 11.84 -1.04
N PRO A 3 -18.40 11.70 -1.81
CA PRO A 3 -18.56 10.50 -2.60
C PRO A 3 -17.44 10.44 -3.66
N PRO A 4 -16.85 9.26 -3.92
CA PRO A 4 -15.92 9.10 -5.03
C PRO A 4 -16.54 9.60 -6.34
N PRO A 5 -15.73 10.10 -7.29
CA PRO A 5 -16.23 10.59 -8.57
C PRO A 5 -17.20 9.61 -9.24
N ALA A 6 -18.23 10.12 -9.89
CA ALA A 6 -19.20 9.26 -10.58
C ALA A 6 -18.50 8.34 -11.59
N GLY A 7 -18.89 7.05 -11.59
CA GLY A 7 -18.26 6.03 -12.45
C GLY A 7 -16.94 5.47 -11.90
N THR A 8 -16.57 5.78 -10.65
CA THR A 8 -15.40 5.19 -9.99
C THR A 8 -15.54 3.68 -9.89
N SER A 9 -14.61 2.95 -10.51
CA SER A 9 -14.44 1.52 -10.33
C SER A 9 -13.61 1.26 -9.08
N PHE A 10 -14.11 0.38 -8.21
CA PHE A 10 -13.36 -0.09 -7.06
C PHE A 10 -12.67 -1.41 -7.37
N PHE A 11 -11.56 -1.65 -6.68
CA PHE A 11 -10.87 -2.93 -6.68
C PHE A 11 -10.42 -3.28 -5.26
N ASN A 12 -10.06 -4.55 -5.07
CA ASN A 12 -9.46 -5.04 -3.83
C ASN A 12 -8.03 -5.49 -4.10
N LEU A 13 -7.18 -5.45 -3.07
CA LEU A 13 -5.80 -5.95 -3.13
C LEU A 13 -5.68 -7.29 -2.41
N ARG A 14 -5.04 -8.25 -3.07
CA ARG A 14 -4.72 -9.59 -2.56
C ARG A 14 -3.24 -9.86 -2.76
N VAL A 15 -2.61 -10.46 -1.75
CA VAL A 15 -1.19 -10.81 -1.82
C VAL A 15 -0.99 -12.11 -2.58
N THR A 16 0.00 -12.10 -3.47
CA THR A 16 0.63 -13.29 -4.04
C THR A 16 2.03 -13.41 -3.46
N SER A 17 2.32 -14.53 -2.79
CA SER A 17 3.62 -14.82 -2.18
C SER A 17 3.87 -16.33 -2.14
N SER A 18 5.14 -16.73 -2.02
CA SER A 18 5.55 -18.11 -1.75
C SER A 18 5.30 -18.54 -0.29
N ASP A 19 5.13 -17.59 0.64
CA ASP A 19 4.84 -17.87 2.04
C ASP A 19 3.33 -18.10 2.26
N ALA A 20 2.99 -19.31 2.70
CA ALA A 20 1.62 -19.74 2.94
C ALA A 20 0.88 -18.90 4.00
N ALA A 21 1.61 -18.27 4.94
CA ALA A 21 1.01 -17.45 5.98
C ALA A 21 0.39 -16.15 5.45
N VAL A 22 0.86 -15.65 4.31
CA VAL A 22 0.47 -14.35 3.76
C VAL A 22 -0.09 -14.43 2.33
N THR A 23 0.19 -15.51 1.60
CA THR A 23 -0.38 -15.71 0.27
C THR A 23 -1.89 -15.80 0.35
N ASN A 24 -2.58 -15.29 -0.66
CA ASN A 24 -4.04 -15.25 -0.74
C ASN A 24 -4.75 -14.45 0.35
N GLN A 25 -4.01 -13.67 1.15
CA GLN A 25 -4.61 -12.74 2.09
C GLN A 25 -5.04 -11.45 1.39
N TRP A 26 -6.20 -10.96 1.78
CA TRP A 26 -6.72 -9.66 1.37
C TRP A 26 -6.18 -8.56 2.27
N VAL A 27 -5.89 -7.43 1.64
CA VAL A 27 -5.52 -6.20 2.34
C VAL A 27 -6.75 -5.62 3.02
N THR A 28 -6.66 -5.39 4.33
CA THR A 28 -7.71 -4.81 5.16
C THR A 28 -7.16 -3.59 5.91
N LEU A 29 -8.04 -2.68 6.34
CA LEU A 29 -7.64 -1.52 7.13
C LEU A 29 -7.74 -1.83 8.63
N LYS A 30 -6.66 -1.62 9.38
CA LYS A 30 -6.63 -1.74 10.84
C LYS A 30 -6.08 -0.46 11.47
N GLY A 31 -6.96 0.31 12.09
CA GLY A 31 -6.61 1.66 12.52
C GLY A 31 -6.30 2.53 11.31
N LYS A 32 -5.04 2.99 11.19
CA LYS A 32 -4.54 3.73 10.01
C LYS A 32 -3.70 2.88 9.06
N ASN A 33 -3.28 1.69 9.47
CA ASN A 33 -2.39 0.87 8.65
C ASN A 33 -3.17 -0.19 7.90
N TYR A 34 -2.76 -0.46 6.68
CA TYR A 34 -3.23 -1.62 5.94
C TYR A 34 -2.46 -2.85 6.36
N VAL A 35 -3.20 -3.93 6.61
CA VAL A 35 -2.69 -5.21 7.08
C VAL A 35 -3.22 -6.34 6.21
N LEU A 36 -2.59 -7.50 6.31
CA LEU A 36 -3.09 -8.76 5.80
C LEU A 36 -3.85 -9.45 6.92
N GLY A 37 -5.10 -9.79 6.66
CA GLY A 37 -5.94 -10.46 7.66
C GLY A 37 -7.33 -10.87 7.18
N GLY A 38 -7.70 -10.54 5.93
CA GLY A 38 -8.91 -11.05 5.31
C GLY A 38 -8.62 -12.33 4.54
N THR A 39 -9.25 -13.45 4.91
CA THR A 39 -9.29 -14.66 4.07
C THR A 39 -10.41 -14.61 3.03
N THR A 40 -11.35 -13.67 3.18
CA THR A 40 -12.46 -13.44 2.27
C THR A 40 -12.40 -12.04 1.67
N GLN A 41 -12.81 -11.92 0.39
CA GLN A 41 -12.83 -10.64 -0.32
C GLN A 41 -13.80 -9.63 0.31
N SER A 42 -14.88 -10.11 0.95
CA SER A 42 -15.88 -9.24 1.59
C SER A 42 -15.31 -8.41 2.74
N ALA A 43 -14.22 -8.85 3.37
CA ALA A 43 -13.52 -8.11 4.42
C ALA A 43 -12.41 -7.19 3.87
N ALA A 44 -12.12 -7.26 2.57
CA ALA A 44 -11.05 -6.50 1.94
C ALA A 44 -11.38 -5.00 1.90
N ALA A 45 -10.36 -4.17 2.12
CA ALA A 45 -10.45 -2.75 1.84
C ALA A 45 -10.73 -2.54 0.34
N LYS A 46 -11.61 -1.59 0.05
CA LYS A 46 -11.92 -1.17 -1.33
C LYS A 46 -11.08 0.04 -1.68
N PHE A 47 -10.47 -0.01 -2.85
CA PHE A 47 -9.63 1.04 -3.36
C PHE A 47 -10.16 1.55 -4.68
N PHE A 48 -9.91 2.81 -4.97
CA PHE A 48 -9.94 3.32 -6.33
C PHE A 48 -8.66 4.10 -6.61
N SER A 49 -8.41 4.40 -7.88
CA SER A 49 -7.19 5.08 -8.27
C SER A 49 -7.47 6.34 -9.08
N ILE A 50 -6.61 7.35 -8.91
CA ILE A 50 -6.59 8.56 -9.73
C ILE A 50 -5.22 8.64 -10.38
N LYS A 51 -5.17 8.72 -11.71
CA LYS A 51 -3.92 8.81 -12.45
C LYS A 51 -3.34 10.24 -12.40
N TYR A 52 -2.06 10.34 -12.09
CA TYR A 52 -1.29 11.56 -12.24
C TYR A 52 -0.46 11.51 -13.53
N ASN A 53 -0.92 12.23 -14.55
CA ASN A 53 -0.37 12.12 -15.90
C ASN A 53 1.08 12.60 -16.04
N ALA A 54 1.51 13.57 -15.22
CA ALA A 54 2.85 14.15 -15.33
C ALA A 54 3.97 13.14 -15.04
N THR A 55 3.76 12.23 -14.10
CA THR A 55 4.74 11.19 -13.73
C THR A 55 4.30 9.78 -14.12
N ASN A 56 3.13 9.65 -14.77
CA ASN A 56 2.50 8.37 -15.11
C ASN A 56 2.35 7.43 -13.90
N THR A 57 1.95 8.00 -12.77
CA THR A 57 1.71 7.30 -11.49
C THR A 57 0.24 7.39 -11.10
N TYR A 58 -0.12 6.74 -10.00
CA TYR A 58 -1.48 6.70 -9.48
C TYR A 58 -1.47 7.05 -7.99
N SER A 59 -2.46 7.84 -7.59
CA SER A 59 -2.95 7.90 -6.21
C SER A 59 -3.85 6.71 -5.97
N LEU A 60 -3.70 6.04 -4.84
CA LEU A 60 -4.68 5.09 -4.33
C LEU A 60 -5.50 5.75 -3.25
N LEU A 61 -6.82 5.63 -3.34
CA LEU A 61 -7.77 6.16 -2.38
C LEU A 61 -8.59 5.01 -1.83
N ASN A 62 -9.05 5.14 -0.59
CA ASN A 62 -9.99 4.21 0.02
C ASN A 62 -11.40 4.44 -0.59
N SER A 63 -12.43 3.75 -0.13
CA SER A 63 -13.85 3.98 -0.47
C SER A 63 -14.40 5.40 -0.24
N ASP A 64 -13.56 6.34 0.21
CA ASP A 64 -13.82 7.75 0.50
C ASP A 64 -12.74 8.60 -0.17
N ASP A 65 -13.13 9.64 -0.90
CA ASP A 65 -12.21 10.53 -1.62
C ASP A 65 -11.42 11.46 -0.70
N THR A 66 -11.82 11.57 0.57
CA THR A 66 -11.12 12.37 1.58
C THR A 66 -9.92 11.65 2.17
N ARG A 67 -9.68 10.39 1.78
CA ARG A 67 -8.58 9.57 2.29
C ARG A 67 -7.75 9.00 1.16
N GLN A 68 -6.43 9.09 1.32
CA GLN A 68 -5.46 8.57 0.37
C GLN A 68 -4.57 7.56 1.09
N VAL A 69 -4.12 6.56 0.33
CA VAL A 69 -3.06 5.68 0.78
C VAL A 69 -1.70 6.31 0.52
N VAL A 70 -0.87 6.31 1.54
CA VAL A 70 0.53 6.74 1.49
C VAL A 70 1.44 5.63 2.00
N LEU A 71 2.71 5.70 1.62
CA LEU A 71 3.77 4.91 2.21
C LEU A 71 4.45 5.76 3.27
N ALA A 72 4.38 5.32 4.54
CA ALA A 72 4.78 6.11 5.69
C ALA A 72 5.66 5.33 6.67
N GLY A 73 6.78 5.92 7.10
CA GLY A 73 7.65 5.30 8.10
C GLY A 73 8.50 6.32 8.84
N ALA A 74 9.08 5.90 9.95
CA ALA A 74 10.07 6.71 10.68
C ALA A 74 11.40 6.83 9.90
N ASN A 75 11.63 5.96 8.93
CA ASN A 75 12.78 5.98 8.03
C ASN A 75 12.38 5.45 6.64
N THR A 76 13.31 5.45 5.69
CA THR A 76 13.08 4.96 4.32
C THR A 76 13.12 3.45 4.17
N THR A 77 13.50 2.71 5.22
CA THR A 77 13.69 1.26 5.17
C THR A 77 12.37 0.52 5.13
N LEU A 78 11.45 0.89 6.02
CA LEU A 78 10.11 0.30 6.07
C LEU A 78 9.07 1.42 6.01
N LEU A 79 8.42 1.52 4.85
CA LEU A 79 7.31 2.44 4.65
C LEU A 79 6.00 1.66 4.68
N TYR A 80 5.18 1.90 5.69
CA TYR A 80 3.91 1.23 5.90
C TYR A 80 2.83 1.79 4.99
N PHE A 81 2.04 0.90 4.39
CA PHE A 81 0.87 1.24 3.61
C PHE A 81 -0.19 1.79 4.57
N THR A 82 -0.44 3.09 4.51
CA THR A 82 -1.14 3.85 5.55
C THR A 82 -2.25 4.69 4.94
N ASP A 83 -3.44 4.63 5.53
CA ASP A 83 -4.58 5.50 5.23
C ASP A 83 -4.42 6.83 5.97
N VAL A 84 -4.38 7.92 5.20
CA VAL A 84 -4.30 9.29 5.72
C VAL A 84 -5.42 10.13 5.13
N THR A 85 -5.82 11.18 5.85
CA THR A 85 -6.67 12.21 5.26
C THR A 85 -5.90 12.89 4.14
N SER A 86 -6.49 12.90 2.94
CA SER A 86 -5.88 13.47 1.74
C SER A 86 -5.49 14.92 2.01
N PRO A 87 -4.21 15.28 1.92
CA PRO A 87 -3.78 16.62 2.26
C PRO A 87 -4.24 17.59 1.17
N THR A 88 -5.31 18.34 1.43
CA THR A 88 -5.60 19.57 0.67
C THR A 88 -4.69 20.72 1.12
N GLY A 89 -3.42 20.42 1.46
CA GLY A 89 -2.42 21.40 1.91
C GLY A 89 -1.63 21.05 3.19
N ALA A 90 -1.70 19.82 3.72
CA ALA A 90 -0.93 19.46 4.92
C ALA A 90 0.54 19.14 4.59
N GLY A 91 1.46 19.73 5.37
CA GLY A 91 2.89 19.42 5.31
C GLY A 91 3.19 18.00 5.77
N ILE A 92 4.28 17.43 5.24
CA ILE A 92 4.81 16.14 5.70
C ILE A 92 5.28 16.33 7.15
N PRO A 93 4.82 15.51 8.12
CA PRO A 93 5.31 15.57 9.49
C PRO A 93 6.84 15.45 9.53
N ALA A 94 7.52 16.32 10.27
CA ALA A 94 8.97 16.28 10.40
C ALA A 94 9.44 14.91 10.94
N GLY A 95 10.50 14.37 10.35
CA GLY A 95 11.08 13.08 10.76
C GLY A 95 10.33 11.84 10.26
N GLN A 96 9.40 11.98 9.30
CA GLN A 96 8.78 10.84 8.62
C GLN A 96 9.17 10.82 7.13
N ALA A 97 9.44 9.62 6.63
CA ALA A 97 9.49 9.38 5.20
C ALA A 97 8.06 9.11 4.71
N TRP A 98 7.59 9.93 3.77
CA TRP A 98 6.26 9.87 3.18
C TRP A 98 6.34 9.87 1.67
N GLU A 99 5.66 8.92 1.05
CA GLU A 99 5.47 8.88 -0.40
C GLU A 99 3.98 8.76 -0.70
N TRP A 100 3.46 9.70 -1.50
CA TRP A 100 2.09 9.69 -2.00
C TRP A 100 2.10 9.59 -3.51
N SER A 101 1.01 9.07 -4.08
CA SER A 101 0.80 9.09 -5.54
C SER A 101 1.97 8.51 -6.35
N VAL A 102 2.69 7.56 -5.78
CA VAL A 102 3.89 6.92 -6.37
C VAL A 102 3.56 5.54 -6.94
N PHE A 103 2.29 5.16 -7.01
CA PHE A 103 1.92 3.81 -7.41
C PHE A 103 1.89 3.67 -8.94
N THR A 104 2.24 2.50 -9.43
CA THR A 104 2.01 2.11 -10.83
C THR A 104 1.17 0.84 -10.86
N LEU A 105 0.30 0.75 -11.86
CA LEU A 105 -0.62 -0.35 -12.05
C LEU A 105 -0.24 -1.02 -13.37
N ASP A 106 0.37 -2.21 -13.30
CA ASP A 106 0.68 -3.01 -14.49
C ASP A 106 0.30 -4.49 -14.29
N ALA A 107 -0.29 -5.12 -15.31
CA ALA A 107 -0.63 -6.54 -15.34
C ALA A 107 -1.29 -7.09 -14.05
N ASN A 108 -2.26 -6.36 -13.49
CA ASN A 108 -2.93 -6.69 -12.22
C ASN A 108 -2.02 -6.67 -10.97
N LYS A 109 -0.90 -5.95 -11.02
CA LYS A 109 0.10 -5.84 -9.95
C LYS A 109 0.36 -4.39 -9.57
N LEU A 110 0.29 -4.13 -8.27
CA LEU A 110 0.61 -2.82 -7.70
C LEU A 110 2.13 -2.69 -7.54
N TRP A 111 2.70 -1.72 -8.23
CA TRP A 111 4.12 -1.39 -8.24
C TRP A 111 4.35 0.04 -7.72
N LEU A 112 5.63 0.43 -7.66
CA LEU A 112 6.06 1.76 -7.24
C LEU A 112 6.89 2.44 -8.33
N ASN A 113 6.66 3.74 -8.50
CA ASN A 113 7.50 4.67 -9.21
C ASN A 113 7.54 6.00 -8.43
N ASP A 114 8.55 6.11 -7.58
CA ASP A 114 8.81 7.23 -6.66
C ASP A 114 10.02 8.09 -7.12
N GLY A 115 10.61 7.77 -8.28
CA GLY A 115 11.83 8.40 -8.78
C GLY A 115 13.11 7.97 -8.04
N SER A 116 13.03 7.00 -7.12
CA SER A 116 14.18 6.50 -6.37
C SER A 116 15.14 5.71 -7.25
N THR A 117 16.44 5.82 -6.96
CA THR A 117 17.46 4.97 -7.58
C THR A 117 17.56 3.59 -6.92
N ALA A 118 16.85 3.37 -5.80
CA ALA A 118 16.84 2.09 -5.09
C ALA A 118 16.15 1.00 -5.92
N LYS A 119 16.96 0.13 -6.54
CA LYS A 119 16.51 -0.94 -7.44
C LYS A 119 15.81 -2.11 -6.73
N LEU A 120 15.91 -2.20 -5.40
CA LEU A 120 15.48 -3.36 -4.60
C LEU A 120 14.22 -3.10 -3.77
N ARG A 121 13.48 -2.03 -4.07
CA ARG A 121 12.22 -1.72 -3.38
C ARG A 121 11.19 -2.80 -3.69
N THR A 122 10.70 -3.48 -2.66
CA THR A 122 9.75 -4.59 -2.78
C THR A 122 8.66 -4.49 -1.73
N TRP A 123 7.49 -5.07 -2.03
CA TRP A 123 6.47 -5.22 -1.01
C TRP A 123 6.89 -6.29 -0.01
N ALA A 124 6.69 -6.00 1.26
CA ALA A 124 6.92 -6.88 2.37
C ALA A 124 5.66 -6.92 3.26
N ALA A 125 5.56 -7.98 4.06
CA ALA A 125 4.58 -8.02 5.15
C ALA A 125 5.30 -8.25 6.48
N VAL A 126 5.07 -7.33 7.41
CA VAL A 126 5.73 -7.29 8.72
C VAL A 126 4.81 -7.89 9.76
N LYS A 127 5.21 -9.00 10.38
CA LYS A 127 4.39 -9.65 11.42
C LYS A 127 4.34 -8.76 12.68
N GLY A 128 3.13 -8.37 13.07
CA GLY A 128 2.84 -7.70 14.33
C GLY A 128 2.70 -8.68 15.49
N THR A 129 2.58 -8.13 16.71
CA THR A 129 2.38 -8.91 17.95
C THR A 129 1.02 -9.58 18.04
N ASP A 130 0.05 -9.15 17.24
CA ASP A 130 -1.33 -9.62 17.20
C ASP A 130 -1.60 -10.63 16.08
N ASN A 131 -0.54 -11.25 15.54
CA ASN A 131 -0.57 -12.15 14.38
C ASN A 131 -1.11 -11.53 13.08
N THR A 132 -1.27 -10.21 13.00
CA THR A 132 -1.52 -9.53 11.72
C THR A 132 -0.21 -9.23 11.02
N TYR A 133 -0.25 -9.07 9.70
CA TYR A 133 0.92 -8.68 8.92
C TYR A 133 0.70 -7.30 8.30
N SER A 134 1.42 -6.28 8.75
CA SER A 134 1.35 -4.96 8.13
C SER A 134 1.91 -4.98 6.72
N VAL A 135 1.24 -4.32 5.78
CA VAL A 135 1.72 -4.17 4.40
C VAL A 135 2.74 -3.02 4.36
N THR A 136 3.93 -3.29 3.83
CA THR A 136 5.02 -2.30 3.80
C THR A 136 5.79 -2.34 2.48
N LEU A 137 6.35 -1.22 2.08
CA LEU A 137 7.46 -1.18 1.14
C LEU A 137 8.77 -1.32 1.92
N PHE A 138 9.64 -2.21 1.45
CA PHE A 138 10.99 -2.41 1.97
C PHE A 138 12.01 -1.96 0.94
N ASP A 139 13.03 -1.20 1.36
CA ASP A 139 14.06 -0.64 0.46
C ASP A 139 15.22 -1.58 0.11
N GLY A 140 15.31 -2.75 0.74
CA GLY A 140 16.37 -3.74 0.49
C GLY A 140 17.60 -3.60 1.39
N MET A 141 17.67 -2.61 2.29
CA MET A 141 18.93 -2.24 2.97
C MET A 141 19.12 -2.75 4.42
N TYR A 142 18.49 -3.84 4.85
CA TYR A 142 18.72 -4.41 6.20
C TYR A 142 19.13 -5.89 6.21
N SER A 143 20.06 -6.23 7.11
CA SER A 143 20.57 -7.58 7.38
C SER A 143 19.79 -8.35 8.45
N THR A 144 18.83 -7.70 9.11
CA THR A 144 18.00 -8.35 10.14
C THR A 144 16.75 -8.92 9.49
N VAL A 145 16.70 -10.25 9.46
CA VAL A 145 15.68 -11.10 8.83
C VAL A 145 14.26 -10.71 9.29
N LEU A 146 13.62 -9.82 8.55
CA LEU A 146 12.19 -9.94 8.33
C LEU A 146 12.02 -10.97 7.23
N TYR A 147 11.10 -11.93 7.39
CA TYR A 147 10.70 -12.83 6.31
C TYR A 147 10.45 -11.98 5.06
N MET A 148 11.32 -12.03 4.06
CA MET A 148 11.28 -11.12 2.90
C MET A 148 11.69 -11.91 1.68
N HIS A 149 10.71 -12.59 1.08
CA HIS A 149 10.87 -13.16 -0.25
C HIS A 149 9.65 -12.77 -1.08
N ASP A 150 9.93 -12.05 -2.17
CA ASP A 150 9.08 -11.77 -3.33
C ASP A 150 7.57 -11.76 -3.07
N ARG A 151 7.06 -10.61 -2.63
CA ARG A 151 5.62 -10.42 -2.42
C ARG A 151 5.11 -9.43 -3.44
N ILE A 152 4.09 -9.84 -4.18
CA ILE A 152 3.43 -8.99 -5.17
C ILE A 152 2.03 -8.72 -4.65
N LEU A 153 1.68 -7.45 -4.48
CA LEU A 153 0.30 -7.04 -4.32
C LEU A 153 -0.38 -7.12 -5.68
N SER A 154 -1.38 -7.99 -5.76
CA SER A 154 -2.21 -8.18 -6.96
C SER A 154 -3.54 -7.49 -6.73
N TRP A 155 -4.17 -6.89 -7.72
CA TRP A 155 -5.56 -6.44 -7.60
C TRP A 155 -6.52 -7.35 -8.35
N THR A 156 -7.75 -7.37 -7.87
CA THR A 156 -8.89 -7.98 -8.54
C THR A 156 -10.00 -6.93 -8.65
N MET A 157 -10.54 -6.77 -9.87
CA MET A 157 -11.76 -5.99 -10.12
C MET A 157 -13.00 -6.75 -9.66
#